data_AF-A0A3P8LIQ3-F1
#
_entry.id   AF-A0A3P8LIQ3-F1
#
_cell.length_a   1.000
_cell.length_b   1.000
_cell.length_c   1.000
_cell.angle_alpha   90.00
_cell.angle_beta   90.00
_cell.angle_gamma   90.00
#
_symmetry.space_group_name_H-M   'P 1'
#
loop_
_entity.id
_entity.type
_entity.pdbx_description
1 polymer ?
#
loop_
_entity_poly.entity_id
_entity_poly.type
_entity_poly.pdbx_seq_one_letter_code
_entity_poly.pdbx_strand_id
1 'polypeptide(L)'
;MTRKNKKIIGITAGIASGIVGTISIGTIAGASVDHSNYKKIKQEFDTKIDSFTKFNKKLKQNHDDLVNIIKDEPLEDEVKAQLNMILDSYNKQMQLNKELSDELINIQKSQDKYKVGHHFGNNSFLRAKKNFKQYKLIKERIPEAVTETETILNISQVEHLQKIFDKCEKLATEVYNLRDSDNFLIKSIENKDTKFNELKLAIDNYKKQKENDEFKKEKKLTKDYILSGLKLLSEDYKVWDEGALAKFNENKITNSISKKIISNTEIETIQTSVGLDISKYQQAKKIVNKYFSHDGKIIKHKNYLSRTSVLSDLKSANESINEFNNEMIKYNTNLITSLKEKLDNSKVLEQTTLLDYSVQKANYDNLYLLNDEITKYSSNNNNWELEKASEIIHKSLDLISKEKNRTSTLITFIDNSIKSKLKNLNVNLDFLMEKLKLQSEWNEVEEFAKQSSEDLTNLKSEQYISKRNEVIDSFIKIKTHINKLRKESIKLWDYGKHRLNAFKTSYENVKSNLDTFLTLTLWPLKHIENKAHIHSIWIFYFFLVILVKHSII
;
A
#
# COMPACT_ATOMS: atom_id res chain seq x y z
N MET A 1 -13.77 -3.22 -82.64
CA MET A 1 -12.98 -4.35 -83.19
C MET A 1 -11.98 -3.74 -84.17
N THR A 2 -10.66 -3.87 -84.04
CA THR A 2 -9.86 -5.11 -84.14
C THR A 2 -8.51 -4.97 -83.41
N ARG A 3 -8.00 -6.12 -82.90
CA ARG A 3 -6.65 -6.29 -82.35
C ARG A 3 -5.60 -6.19 -83.48
N LYS A 4 -4.50 -5.45 -83.26
CA LYS A 4 -3.09 -5.90 -83.34
C LYS A 4 -2.12 -4.72 -83.45
N ASN A 5 -1.27 -4.55 -82.43
CA ASN A 5 0.19 -4.65 -82.55
C ASN A 5 0.84 -4.32 -81.19
N LYS A 6 1.00 -5.35 -80.35
CA LYS A 6 1.92 -5.32 -79.22
C LYS A 6 3.35 -5.30 -79.78
N LYS A 7 4.05 -4.18 -79.66
CA LYS A 7 5.49 -4.12 -79.90
C LYS A 7 6.19 -4.75 -78.69
N ILE A 8 6.60 -6.00 -78.84
CA ILE A 8 7.52 -6.68 -77.93
C ILE A 8 8.90 -6.08 -78.21
N ILE A 9 9.45 -5.32 -77.26
CA ILE A 9 10.86 -4.93 -77.28
C ILE A 9 11.61 -6.04 -76.54
N GLY A 10 12.20 -6.96 -77.30
CA GLY A 10 13.16 -7.92 -76.78
C GLY A 10 14.52 -7.24 -76.62
N ILE A 11 15.10 -7.33 -75.43
CA ILE A 11 16.53 -7.12 -75.21
C ILE A 11 17.08 -8.47 -74.77
N THR A 12 17.92 -9.07 -75.62
CA THR A 12 18.63 -10.31 -75.36
C THR A 12 20.13 -10.02 -75.42
N ALA A 13 20.86 -10.35 -74.35
CA ALA A 13 22.29 -10.63 -74.40
C ALA A 13 22.71 -11.55 -73.23
N GLY A 14 23.11 -12.79 -73.55
CA GLY A 14 24.04 -13.64 -72.77
C GLY A 14 23.46 -14.55 -71.68
N ILE A 15 23.31 -15.85 -71.96
CA ILE A 15 22.82 -16.91 -71.05
C ILE A 15 23.98 -17.60 -70.32
N ALA A 16 23.85 -17.84 -69.00
CA ALA A 16 24.30 -19.07 -68.35
C ALA A 16 23.54 -19.32 -67.01
N SER A 17 22.76 -20.41 -67.00
CA SER A 17 22.11 -21.09 -65.85
C SER A 17 21.00 -20.38 -65.03
N GLY A 18 19.74 -20.82 -65.24
CA GLY A 18 18.76 -21.03 -64.16
C GLY A 18 17.57 -20.06 -64.03
N ILE A 19 16.42 -20.45 -64.60
CA ILE A 19 15.04 -19.92 -64.38
C ILE A 19 14.75 -18.53 -64.99
N VAL A 20 14.28 -18.53 -66.25
CA VAL A 20 13.66 -17.37 -66.91
C VAL A 20 12.20 -17.27 -66.45
N GLY A 21 11.94 -16.42 -65.47
CA GLY A 21 10.57 -16.00 -65.13
C GLY A 21 10.12 -14.88 -66.06
N THR A 22 8.95 -15.03 -66.69
CA THR A 22 8.26 -13.93 -67.38
C THR A 22 7.91 -12.84 -66.37
N ILE A 23 8.70 -11.77 -66.33
CA ILE A 23 8.39 -10.59 -65.51
C ILE A 23 7.21 -9.88 -66.16
N SER A 24 6.03 -9.98 -65.53
CA SER A 24 4.83 -9.29 -66.04
C SER A 24 5.05 -7.77 -66.08
N ILE A 25 4.37 -7.07 -66.99
CA ILE A 25 4.36 -5.59 -67.01
C ILE A 25 3.95 -5.03 -65.63
N GLY A 26 3.09 -5.74 -64.89
CA GLY A 26 2.72 -5.40 -63.53
C GLY A 26 3.87 -5.48 -62.52
N THR A 27 4.82 -6.41 -62.71
CA THR A 27 6.02 -6.55 -61.86
C THR A 27 7.06 -5.45 -62.17
N ILE A 28 7.20 -5.06 -63.43
CA ILE A 28 8.04 -3.92 -63.84
C ILE A 28 7.44 -2.59 -63.34
N ALA A 29 6.13 -2.41 -63.49
CA ALA A 29 5.40 -1.27 -62.96
C ALA A 29 5.48 -1.21 -61.43
N GLY A 30 5.33 -2.35 -60.74
CA GLY A 30 5.46 -2.47 -59.29
C GLY A 30 6.86 -2.12 -58.77
N ALA A 31 7.92 -2.61 -59.42
CA ALA A 31 9.31 -2.28 -59.06
C ALA A 31 9.66 -0.81 -59.35
N SER A 32 9.07 -0.22 -60.39
CA SER A 32 9.21 1.21 -60.70
C SER A 32 8.52 2.09 -59.65
N VAL A 33 7.29 1.72 -59.23
CA VAL A 33 6.56 2.41 -58.15
C VAL A 33 7.29 2.27 -56.81
N ASP A 34 7.82 1.10 -56.48
CA ASP A 34 8.60 0.85 -55.26
C ASP A 34 9.91 1.66 -55.23
N HIS A 35 10.62 1.74 -56.37
CA HIS A 35 11.81 2.57 -56.52
C HIS A 35 11.50 4.08 -56.42
N SER A 36 10.37 4.51 -56.99
CA SER A 36 9.87 5.87 -56.86
C SER A 36 9.57 6.20 -55.40
N ASN A 37 8.91 5.30 -54.66
CA ASN A 37 8.65 5.44 -53.23
C ASN A 37 9.94 5.52 -52.40
N TYR A 38 10.95 4.70 -52.71
CA TYR A 38 12.28 4.79 -52.10
C TYR A 38 12.88 6.20 -52.27
N LYS A 39 12.92 6.69 -53.52
CA LYS A 39 13.46 8.02 -53.83
C LYS A 39 12.69 9.13 -53.11
N LYS A 40 11.36 9.07 -53.13
CA LYS A 40 10.48 10.06 -52.49
C LYS A 40 10.74 10.13 -50.98
N ILE A 41 10.74 9.00 -50.28
CA ILE A 41 10.98 9.00 -48.83
C ILE A 41 12.41 9.39 -48.49
N LYS A 42 13.40 9.04 -49.34
CA LYS A 42 14.80 9.48 -49.15
C LYS A 42 14.90 11.01 -49.19
N GLN A 43 14.23 11.63 -50.17
CA GLN A 43 14.16 13.08 -50.32
C GLN A 43 13.37 13.75 -49.18
N GLU A 44 12.30 13.11 -48.67
CA GLU A 44 11.59 13.56 -47.46
C GLU A 44 12.50 13.54 -46.24
N PHE A 45 13.38 12.54 -46.10
CA PHE A 45 14.36 12.50 -45.01
C PHE A 45 15.39 13.61 -45.11
N ASP A 46 15.96 13.85 -46.31
CA ASP A 46 16.89 14.96 -46.54
C ASP A 46 16.24 16.30 -46.17
N THR A 47 14.99 16.51 -46.58
CA THR A 47 14.21 17.71 -46.26
C THR A 47 14.01 17.88 -44.74
N LYS A 48 13.79 16.77 -44.01
CA LYS A 48 13.61 16.81 -42.55
C LYS A 48 14.92 17.07 -41.81
N ILE A 49 16.03 16.47 -42.26
CA ILE A 49 17.38 16.72 -41.72
C ILE A 49 17.75 18.20 -41.88
N ASP A 50 17.51 18.77 -43.07
CA ASP A 50 17.73 20.19 -43.35
C ASP A 50 16.83 21.08 -42.47
N SER A 51 15.57 20.68 -42.27
CA SER A 51 14.64 21.37 -41.39
C SER A 51 15.12 21.38 -39.94
N PHE A 52 15.55 20.23 -39.39
CA PHE A 52 16.10 20.14 -38.04
C PHE A 52 17.35 21.02 -37.86
N THR A 53 18.22 21.08 -38.87
CA THR A 53 19.41 21.95 -38.84
C THR A 53 19.02 23.43 -38.79
N LYS A 54 18.06 23.85 -39.63
CA LYS A 54 17.52 25.22 -39.62
C LYS A 54 16.83 25.55 -38.29
N PHE A 55 16.04 24.61 -37.76
CA PHE A 55 15.40 24.76 -36.47
C PHE A 55 16.40 24.94 -35.35
N ASN A 56 17.45 24.13 -35.29
CA ASN A 56 18.49 24.24 -34.26
C ASN A 56 19.23 25.58 -34.32
N LYS A 57 19.50 26.10 -35.53
CA LYS A 57 20.08 27.44 -35.68
C LYS A 57 19.17 28.52 -35.09
N LYS A 58 17.87 28.44 -35.34
CA LYS A 58 16.88 29.40 -34.82
C LYS A 58 16.68 29.25 -33.30
N LEU A 59 16.64 28.02 -32.78
CA LEU A 59 16.58 27.75 -31.34
C LEU A 59 17.82 28.31 -30.62
N LYS A 60 19.01 28.13 -31.21
CA LYS A 60 20.26 28.66 -30.67
C LYS A 60 20.27 30.18 -30.66
N GLN A 61 19.81 30.82 -31.73
CA GLN A 61 19.68 32.27 -31.79
C GLN A 61 18.73 32.78 -30.71
N ASN A 62 17.52 32.21 -30.59
CA ASN A 62 16.58 32.58 -29.53
C ASN A 62 17.19 32.39 -28.12
N HIS A 63 17.88 31.27 -27.88
CA HIS A 63 18.58 31.03 -26.62
C HIS A 63 19.60 32.15 -26.32
N ASP A 64 20.47 32.46 -27.28
CA ASP A 64 21.55 33.42 -27.09
C ASP A 64 21.02 34.86 -26.98
N ASP A 65 19.97 35.21 -27.72
CA ASP A 65 19.28 36.51 -27.60
C ASP A 65 18.71 36.71 -26.19
N LEU A 66 18.07 35.69 -25.62
CA LEU A 66 17.57 35.73 -24.24
C LEU A 66 18.69 35.95 -23.23
N VAL A 67 19.77 35.17 -23.34
CA VAL A 67 20.94 35.30 -22.46
C VAL A 67 21.54 36.70 -22.57
N ASN A 68 21.65 37.25 -23.79
CA ASN A 68 22.24 38.56 -24.01
C ASN A 68 21.42 39.72 -23.43
N ILE A 69 20.09 39.62 -23.40
CA ILE A 69 19.23 40.67 -22.82
C ILE A 69 19.43 40.80 -21.30
N ILE A 70 19.81 39.72 -20.63
CA ILE A 70 19.88 39.62 -19.15
C ILE A 70 21.30 39.39 -18.60
N LYS A 71 22.32 39.30 -19.47
CA LYS A 71 23.69 38.89 -19.10
C LYS A 71 24.36 39.74 -18.01
N ASP A 72 23.99 41.01 -17.90
CA ASP A 72 24.64 41.98 -17.01
C ASP A 72 23.88 42.19 -15.69
N GLU A 73 22.82 41.41 -15.43
CA GLU A 73 21.99 41.57 -14.24
C GLU A 73 22.38 40.64 -13.09
N PRO A 74 22.50 41.18 -11.86
CA PRO A 74 22.58 40.34 -10.66
C PRO A 74 21.20 39.73 -10.39
N LEU A 75 21.02 38.48 -10.80
CA LEU A 75 19.81 37.70 -10.55
C LEU A 75 19.88 36.99 -9.20
N GLU A 76 18.79 37.06 -8.43
CA GLU A 76 18.55 36.14 -7.32
C GLU A 76 18.60 34.69 -7.82
N ASP A 77 19.10 33.77 -6.99
CA ASP A 77 19.32 32.37 -7.38
C ASP A 77 18.02 31.68 -7.85
N GLU A 78 16.89 32.00 -7.22
CA GLU A 78 15.58 31.45 -7.58
C GLU A 78 15.10 31.96 -8.95
N VAL A 79 15.32 33.24 -9.25
CA VAL A 79 15.00 33.86 -10.55
C VAL A 79 15.91 33.28 -11.64
N LYS A 80 17.19 33.09 -11.33
CA LYS A 80 18.17 32.44 -12.22
C LYS A 80 17.80 30.99 -12.50
N ALA A 81 17.26 30.26 -11.51
CA ALA A 81 16.78 28.90 -11.72
C ALA A 81 15.62 28.83 -12.71
N GLN A 82 14.66 29.78 -12.65
CA GLN A 82 13.56 29.85 -13.62
C GLN A 82 14.06 30.16 -15.03
N LEU A 83 15.01 31.08 -15.16
CA LEU A 83 15.66 31.38 -16.43
C LEU A 83 16.33 30.13 -17.02
N ASN A 84 17.13 29.42 -16.21
CA ASN A 84 17.80 28.21 -16.64
C ASN A 84 16.82 27.12 -17.09
N MET A 85 15.66 26.99 -16.43
CA MET A 85 14.62 26.05 -16.87
C MET A 85 14.06 26.37 -18.25
N ILE A 86 13.90 27.66 -18.58
CA ILE A 86 13.48 28.10 -19.92
C ILE A 86 14.59 27.84 -20.94
N LEU A 87 15.83 28.21 -20.62
CA LEU A 87 17.00 27.99 -21.50
C LEU A 87 17.24 26.50 -21.78
N ASP A 88 17.10 25.65 -20.77
CA ASP A 88 17.22 24.19 -20.89
C ASP A 88 16.18 23.59 -21.83
N SER A 89 15.01 24.21 -21.98
CA SER A 89 13.99 23.72 -22.93
C SER A 89 14.48 23.86 -24.38
N TYR A 90 15.14 24.97 -24.72
CA TYR A 90 15.78 25.14 -26.02
C TYR A 90 16.91 24.14 -26.22
N ASN A 91 17.75 23.93 -25.20
CA ASN A 91 18.86 22.98 -25.26
C ASN A 91 18.39 21.53 -25.47
N LYS A 92 17.35 21.10 -24.73
CA LYS A 92 16.76 19.77 -24.89
C LYS A 92 16.16 19.57 -26.27
N GLN A 93 15.44 20.56 -26.80
CA GLN A 93 14.86 20.45 -28.14
C GLN A 93 15.95 20.39 -29.22
N MET A 94 17.01 21.20 -29.10
CA MET A 94 18.14 21.16 -30.03
C MET A 94 18.81 19.79 -30.04
N GLN A 95 19.00 19.21 -28.86
CA GLN A 95 19.57 17.86 -28.71
C GLN A 95 18.67 16.80 -29.34
N LEU A 96 17.35 16.84 -29.08
CA LEU A 96 16.39 15.92 -29.69
C LEU A 96 16.41 15.99 -31.22
N ASN A 97 16.40 17.21 -31.79
CA ASN A 97 16.47 17.41 -33.23
C ASN A 97 17.75 16.84 -33.84
N LYS A 98 18.89 16.97 -33.14
CA LYS A 98 20.17 16.40 -33.56
C LYS A 98 20.12 14.87 -33.54
N GLU A 99 19.63 14.27 -32.46
CA GLU A 99 19.49 12.81 -32.34
C GLU A 99 18.60 12.23 -33.44
N LEU A 100 17.45 12.86 -33.72
CA LEU A 100 16.54 12.42 -34.76
C LEU A 100 17.13 12.57 -36.17
N SER A 101 17.88 13.65 -36.40
CA SER A 101 18.64 13.85 -37.64
C SER A 101 19.70 12.76 -37.84
N ASP A 102 20.49 12.47 -36.81
CA ASP A 102 21.52 11.43 -36.85
C ASP A 102 20.91 10.03 -37.07
N GLU A 103 19.77 9.73 -36.43
CA GLU A 103 19.03 8.48 -36.65
C GLU A 103 18.52 8.37 -38.10
N LEU A 104 18.01 9.45 -38.70
CA LEU A 104 17.60 9.47 -40.12
C LEU A 104 18.78 9.21 -41.06
N ILE A 105 19.92 9.88 -40.83
CA ILE A 105 21.15 9.70 -41.60
C ILE A 105 21.62 8.25 -41.53
N ASN A 106 21.58 7.65 -40.34
CA ASN A 106 21.96 6.24 -40.15
C ASN A 106 21.03 5.28 -40.89
N ILE A 107 19.72 5.54 -40.90
CA ILE A 107 18.76 4.75 -41.69
C ILE A 107 19.09 4.87 -43.18
N GLN A 108 19.32 6.09 -43.69
CA GLN A 108 19.69 6.31 -45.09
C GLN A 108 20.97 5.57 -45.47
N LYS A 109 22.03 5.66 -44.64
CA LYS A 109 23.31 4.96 -44.87
C LYS A 109 23.13 3.44 -44.87
N SER A 110 22.36 2.90 -43.92
CA SER A 110 22.12 1.45 -43.81
C SER A 110 21.34 0.87 -45.01
N GLN A 111 20.61 1.73 -45.73
CA GLN A 111 19.74 1.37 -46.86
C GLN A 111 20.03 2.24 -48.09
N ASP A 112 21.30 2.63 -48.28
CA ASP A 112 21.70 3.55 -49.34
C ASP A 112 21.60 2.90 -50.73
N LYS A 113 21.73 1.58 -50.79
CA LYS A 113 21.46 0.79 -52.00
C LYS A 113 20.00 0.34 -52.01
N TYR A 114 19.26 0.78 -53.04
CA TYR A 114 17.88 0.34 -53.28
C TYR A 114 17.81 -1.18 -53.45
N LYS A 115 16.90 -1.81 -52.70
CA LYS A 115 16.53 -3.23 -52.83
C LYS A 115 15.01 -3.32 -52.86
N VAL A 116 14.47 -3.91 -53.92
CA VAL A 116 13.01 -4.04 -54.12
C VAL A 116 12.36 -4.63 -52.86
N GLY A 117 11.35 -3.94 -52.32
CA GLY A 117 10.59 -4.35 -51.15
C GLY A 117 11.33 -4.32 -49.81
N HIS A 118 12.61 -3.91 -49.78
CA HIS A 118 13.47 -3.98 -48.59
C HIS A 118 14.13 -2.63 -48.28
N HIS A 119 13.31 -1.60 -48.15
CA HIS A 119 13.76 -0.25 -47.84
C HIS A 119 12.72 0.54 -47.03
N PHE A 120 13.14 1.64 -46.42
CA PHE A 120 12.33 2.55 -45.60
C PHE A 120 11.16 3.22 -46.34
N GLY A 121 11.12 3.13 -47.67
CA GLY A 121 10.00 3.60 -48.48
C GLY A 121 8.86 2.59 -48.63
N ASN A 122 9.04 1.35 -48.14
CA ASN A 122 8.06 0.29 -48.24
C ASN A 122 7.39 0.03 -46.86
N ASN A 123 6.09 0.32 -46.76
CA ASN A 123 5.34 0.18 -45.52
C ASN A 123 5.25 -1.27 -45.01
N SER A 124 5.28 -2.27 -45.90
CA SER A 124 5.26 -3.68 -45.50
C SER A 124 6.60 -4.09 -44.90
N PHE A 125 7.71 -3.58 -45.44
CA PHE A 125 9.03 -3.74 -44.83
C PHE A 125 9.11 -3.09 -43.45
N LEU A 126 8.63 -1.86 -43.30
CA LEU A 126 8.68 -1.14 -42.03
C LEU A 126 7.78 -1.76 -40.94
N ARG A 127 6.60 -2.29 -41.30
CA ARG A 127 5.68 -2.94 -40.35
C ARG A 127 6.15 -4.31 -39.87
N ALA A 128 7.15 -4.91 -40.50
CA ALA A 128 7.73 -6.16 -40.04
C ALA A 128 8.31 -5.99 -38.62
N LYS A 129 8.12 -6.98 -37.74
CA LYS A 129 8.55 -6.93 -36.32
C LYS A 129 10.01 -6.50 -36.15
N LYS A 130 10.90 -6.95 -37.04
CA LYS A 130 12.34 -6.61 -37.04
C LYS A 130 12.65 -5.13 -37.33
N ASN A 131 11.73 -4.39 -37.97
CA ASN A 131 11.90 -3.01 -38.38
C ASN A 131 10.95 -2.04 -37.63
N PHE A 132 10.18 -2.54 -36.67
CA PHE A 132 9.15 -1.78 -35.97
C PHE A 132 9.69 -0.52 -35.26
N LYS A 133 10.95 -0.57 -34.77
CA LYS A 133 11.63 0.60 -34.20
C LYS A 133 11.80 1.73 -35.23
N GLN A 134 12.19 1.40 -36.46
CA GLN A 134 12.31 2.38 -37.56
C GLN A 134 10.94 2.92 -37.95
N TYR A 135 9.91 2.05 -38.00
CA TYR A 135 8.53 2.48 -38.25
C TYR A 135 8.07 3.53 -37.23
N LYS A 136 8.23 3.25 -35.92
CA LYS A 136 7.86 4.19 -34.85
C LYS A 136 8.63 5.51 -34.93
N LEU A 137 9.93 5.45 -35.19
CA LEU A 137 10.74 6.66 -35.37
C LEU A 137 10.19 7.54 -36.51
N ILE A 138 9.97 6.95 -37.69
CA ILE A 138 9.58 7.68 -38.91
C ILE A 138 8.14 8.19 -38.83
N LYS A 139 7.22 7.40 -38.26
CA LYS A 139 5.77 7.67 -38.30
C LYS A 139 5.22 8.34 -37.03
N GLU A 140 5.91 8.24 -35.90
CA GLU A 140 5.43 8.78 -34.62
C GLU A 140 6.40 9.84 -34.10
N ARG A 141 7.63 9.44 -33.73
CA ARG A 141 8.57 10.29 -32.98
C ARG A 141 9.08 11.51 -33.76
N ILE A 142 9.36 11.37 -35.06
CA ILE A 142 9.82 12.49 -35.90
C ILE A 142 8.70 13.53 -36.12
N PRO A 143 7.48 13.14 -36.56
CA PRO A 143 6.37 14.08 -36.64
C PRO A 143 6.11 14.83 -35.32
N GLU A 144 6.12 14.13 -34.18
CA GLU A 144 5.94 14.73 -32.85
C GLU A 144 7.00 15.80 -32.56
N ALA A 145 8.28 15.47 -32.75
CA ALA A 145 9.39 16.39 -32.50
C ALA A 145 9.40 17.60 -33.45
N VAL A 146 8.97 17.41 -34.71
CA VAL A 146 8.78 18.53 -35.65
C VAL A 146 7.69 19.46 -35.13
N THR A 147 6.52 18.93 -34.74
CA THR A 147 5.43 19.74 -34.16
C THR A 147 5.86 20.46 -32.88
N GLU A 148 6.64 19.82 -32.01
CA GLU A 148 7.15 20.43 -30.78
C GLU A 148 8.15 21.57 -31.08
N THR A 149 9.10 21.31 -31.98
CA THR A 149 10.07 22.31 -32.43
C THR A 149 9.39 23.50 -33.10
N GLU A 150 8.45 23.22 -34.00
CA GLU A 150 7.63 24.23 -34.66
C GLU A 150 6.79 25.01 -33.65
N THR A 151 6.26 24.39 -32.60
CA THR A 151 5.54 25.11 -31.55
C THR A 151 6.44 26.09 -30.79
N ILE A 152 7.70 25.73 -30.56
CA ILE A 152 8.70 26.61 -29.93
C ILE A 152 9.13 27.75 -30.88
N LEU A 153 9.16 27.49 -32.19
CA LEU A 153 9.72 28.40 -33.21
C LEU A 153 8.71 29.22 -34.04
N ASN A 154 7.45 28.78 -34.13
CA ASN A 154 6.37 29.40 -34.92
C ASN A 154 5.70 30.56 -34.20
N ILE A 155 5.92 30.67 -32.89
CA ILE A 155 5.51 31.80 -32.08
C ILE A 155 6.76 32.70 -31.95
N SER A 156 6.63 34.02 -32.12
CA SER A 156 7.79 34.90 -31.89
C SER A 156 8.31 34.70 -30.45
N GLN A 157 9.60 34.91 -30.21
CA GLN A 157 10.18 34.69 -28.88
C GLN A 157 9.43 35.46 -27.77
N VAL A 158 8.96 36.66 -28.13
CA VAL A 158 8.10 37.54 -27.33
C VAL A 158 6.83 36.81 -26.88
N GLU A 159 6.17 36.21 -27.85
CA GLU A 159 4.85 35.62 -27.78
C GLU A 159 4.92 34.23 -27.10
N HIS A 160 6.07 33.55 -27.21
CA HIS A 160 6.39 32.33 -26.46
C HIS A 160 6.57 32.62 -24.96
N LEU A 161 7.41 33.61 -24.61
CA LEU A 161 7.60 34.02 -23.21
C LEU A 161 6.32 34.59 -22.61
N GLN A 162 5.59 35.39 -23.39
CA GLN A 162 4.29 35.89 -22.99
C GLN A 162 3.33 34.76 -22.63
N LYS A 163 3.27 33.69 -23.43
CA LYS A 163 2.42 32.53 -23.14
C LYS A 163 2.80 31.84 -21.84
N ILE A 164 4.09 31.74 -21.53
CA ILE A 164 4.58 31.16 -20.26
C ILE A 164 4.15 32.05 -19.08
N PHE A 165 4.45 33.34 -19.15
CA PHE A 165 4.18 34.28 -18.06
C PHE A 165 2.68 34.54 -17.86
N ASP A 166 1.89 34.74 -18.93
CA ASP A 166 0.43 34.90 -18.85
C ASP A 166 -0.25 33.68 -18.22
N LYS A 167 0.27 32.49 -18.52
CA LYS A 167 -0.23 31.26 -17.92
C LYS A 167 0.08 31.21 -16.42
N CYS A 168 1.30 31.57 -16.02
CA CYS A 168 1.66 31.67 -14.61
C CYS A 168 0.83 32.73 -13.90
N GLU A 169 0.67 33.93 -14.49
CA GLU A 169 -0.12 35.03 -13.94
C GLU A 169 -1.56 34.62 -13.65
N LYS A 170 -2.20 33.91 -14.58
CA LYS A 170 -3.55 33.38 -14.38
C LYS A 170 -3.63 32.45 -13.17
N LEU A 171 -2.70 31.50 -13.06
CA LEU A 171 -2.69 30.51 -11.96
C LEU A 171 -2.29 31.14 -10.63
N ALA A 172 -1.29 32.02 -10.63
CA ALA A 172 -0.83 32.78 -9.47
C ALA A 172 -1.95 33.67 -8.92
N THR A 173 -2.70 34.34 -9.80
CA THR A 173 -3.88 35.13 -9.42
C THR A 173 -4.96 34.24 -8.80
N GLU A 174 -5.17 33.04 -9.34
CA GLU A 174 -6.11 32.06 -8.76
C GLU A 174 -5.69 31.65 -7.34
N VAL A 175 -4.42 31.30 -7.10
CA VAL A 175 -3.93 30.96 -5.75
C VAL A 175 -4.01 32.16 -4.82
N TYR A 176 -3.63 33.36 -5.28
CA TYR A 176 -3.70 34.59 -4.49
C TYR A 176 -5.12 34.91 -4.00
N ASN A 177 -6.13 34.67 -4.84
CA ASN A 177 -7.53 34.84 -4.45
C ASN A 177 -7.99 33.85 -3.37
N LEU A 178 -7.24 32.76 -3.16
CA LEU A 178 -7.50 31.74 -2.14
C LEU A 178 -6.69 31.94 -0.86
N ARG A 179 -5.89 33.02 -0.73
CA ARG A 179 -5.00 33.28 0.42
C ARG A 179 -5.72 33.27 1.78
N ASP A 180 -6.99 33.68 1.79
CA ASP A 180 -7.86 33.77 2.96
C ASP A 180 -8.81 32.56 3.08
N SER A 181 -8.66 31.55 2.21
CA SER A 181 -9.52 30.38 2.22
C SER A 181 -9.27 29.47 3.43
N ASP A 182 -10.32 28.76 3.85
CA ASP A 182 -10.24 27.74 4.89
C ASP A 182 -9.59 26.43 4.43
N ASN A 183 -9.03 26.38 3.21
CA ASN A 183 -8.37 25.19 2.71
C ASN A 183 -7.12 24.87 3.55
N PHE A 184 -7.05 23.64 4.06
CA PHE A 184 -5.97 23.20 4.95
C PHE A 184 -4.57 23.31 4.31
N LEU A 185 -4.45 23.16 2.99
CA LEU A 185 -3.19 23.30 2.25
C LEU A 185 -2.71 24.76 2.28
N ILE A 186 -3.61 25.71 2.03
CA ILE A 186 -3.29 27.14 2.05
C ILE A 186 -2.97 27.61 3.47
N LYS A 187 -3.74 27.16 4.46
CA LYS A 187 -3.49 27.47 5.88
C LYS A 187 -2.14 26.97 6.39
N SER A 188 -1.61 25.91 5.80
CA SER A 188 -0.36 25.28 6.23
C SER A 188 0.91 25.91 5.67
N ILE A 189 0.80 26.91 4.79
CA ILE A 189 1.96 27.54 4.17
C ILE A 189 2.76 28.29 5.24
N GLU A 190 4.01 27.92 5.43
CA GLU A 190 4.94 28.66 6.30
C GLU A 190 5.20 30.07 5.76
N ASN A 191 5.20 31.05 6.67
CA ASN A 191 5.31 32.48 6.34
C ASN A 191 4.28 32.93 5.28
N LYS A 192 3.05 32.42 5.40
CA LYS A 192 1.95 32.61 4.44
C LYS A 192 1.83 34.07 3.97
N ASP A 193 1.68 34.99 4.91
CA ASP A 193 1.38 36.39 4.59
C ASP A 193 2.50 37.04 3.78
N THR A 194 3.77 36.80 4.17
CA THR A 194 4.94 37.27 3.42
C THR A 194 4.94 36.73 2.00
N LYS A 195 4.79 35.41 1.83
CA LYS A 195 4.82 34.78 0.50
C LYS A 195 3.68 35.28 -0.41
N PHE A 196 2.47 35.47 0.14
CA PHE A 196 1.34 36.00 -0.64
C PHE A 196 1.49 37.49 -0.97
N ASN A 197 2.10 38.28 -0.10
CA ASN A 197 2.42 39.68 -0.39
C ASN A 197 3.46 39.79 -1.52
N GLU A 198 4.52 38.98 -1.48
CA GLU A 198 5.53 38.91 -2.54
C GLU A 198 4.92 38.44 -3.88
N LEU A 199 4.05 37.43 -3.84
CA LEU A 199 3.31 36.96 -5.02
C LEU A 199 2.46 38.08 -5.63
N LYS A 200 1.76 38.86 -4.78
CA LYS A 200 0.92 39.97 -5.24
C LYS A 200 1.73 41.05 -5.94
N LEU A 201 2.86 41.45 -5.34
CA LEU A 201 3.78 42.42 -5.94
C LEU A 201 4.32 41.91 -7.28
N ALA A 202 4.67 40.63 -7.39
CA ALA A 202 5.14 40.04 -8.63
C ALA A 202 4.06 40.01 -9.74
N ILE A 203 2.81 39.66 -9.39
CA ILE A 203 1.66 39.71 -10.32
C ILE A 203 1.45 41.14 -10.84
N ASP A 204 1.41 42.12 -9.93
CA ASP A 204 1.13 43.51 -10.30
C ASP A 204 2.25 44.12 -11.15
N ASN A 205 3.51 43.81 -10.81
CA ASN A 205 4.66 44.24 -11.60
C ASN A 205 4.66 43.63 -13.01
N TYR A 206 4.37 42.32 -13.14
CA TYR A 206 4.25 41.68 -14.46
C TYR A 206 3.13 42.32 -15.31
N LYS A 207 1.95 42.54 -14.72
CA LYS A 207 0.82 43.22 -15.41
C LYS A 207 1.20 44.61 -15.88
N LYS A 208 1.90 45.39 -15.05
CA LYS A 208 2.39 46.72 -15.41
C LYS A 208 3.36 46.67 -16.60
N GLN A 209 4.33 45.76 -16.59
CA GLN A 209 5.30 45.64 -17.70
C GLN A 209 4.66 45.13 -19.00
N LYS A 210 3.63 44.28 -18.90
CA LYS A 210 2.85 43.82 -20.05
C LYS A 210 2.06 44.94 -20.73
N GLU A 211 1.60 45.95 -19.97
CA GLU A 211 0.86 47.10 -20.51
C GLU A 211 1.78 48.21 -21.04
N ASN A 212 3.10 48.11 -20.85
CA ASN A 212 4.08 49.08 -21.35
C ASN A 212 4.11 49.08 -22.90
N ASP A 213 4.23 50.26 -23.51
CA ASP A 213 4.12 50.46 -24.96
C ASP A 213 5.18 49.67 -25.75
N GLU A 214 6.41 49.57 -25.25
CA GLU A 214 7.50 48.79 -25.85
C GLU A 214 7.14 47.29 -26.00
N PHE A 215 6.35 46.75 -25.07
CA PHE A 215 5.90 45.38 -25.14
C PHE A 215 4.57 45.26 -25.91
N LYS A 216 3.58 46.09 -25.57
CA LYS A 216 2.20 45.99 -26.06
C LYS A 216 2.06 46.39 -27.53
N LYS A 217 2.75 47.45 -27.96
CA LYS A 217 2.66 47.99 -29.33
C LYS A 217 3.82 47.51 -30.20
N GLU A 218 5.05 47.55 -29.67
CA GLU A 218 6.27 47.25 -30.46
C GLU A 218 6.67 45.77 -30.43
N LYS A 219 6.02 44.95 -29.58
CA LYS A 219 6.32 43.51 -29.43
C LYS A 219 7.82 43.27 -29.17
N LYS A 220 8.45 44.12 -28.35
CA LYS A 220 9.86 44.01 -28.00
C LYS A 220 10.03 43.30 -26.66
N LEU A 221 10.96 42.36 -26.59
CA LEU A 221 11.39 41.78 -25.32
C LEU A 221 12.30 42.76 -24.60
N THR A 222 11.75 43.45 -23.61
CA THR A 222 12.53 44.29 -22.72
C THR A 222 13.07 43.47 -21.57
N LYS A 223 14.19 43.92 -21.03
CA LYS A 223 14.80 43.37 -19.83
C LYS A 223 13.82 43.34 -18.65
N ASP A 224 13.16 44.46 -18.38
CA ASP A 224 12.20 44.58 -17.27
C ASP A 224 11.00 43.64 -17.42
N TYR A 225 10.53 43.43 -18.66
CA TYR A 225 9.48 42.45 -18.94
C TYR A 225 9.93 41.04 -18.57
N ILE A 226 11.11 40.62 -19.05
CA ILE A 226 11.66 39.29 -18.75
C ILE A 226 11.87 39.11 -17.24
N LEU A 227 12.49 40.08 -16.56
CA LEU A 227 12.74 40.01 -15.13
C LEU A 227 11.45 39.92 -14.32
N SER A 228 10.43 40.72 -14.65
CA SER A 228 9.14 40.66 -13.98
C SER A 228 8.43 39.32 -14.16
N GLY A 229 8.50 38.72 -15.36
CA GLY A 229 7.96 37.39 -15.64
C GLY A 229 8.70 36.27 -14.91
N LEU A 230 10.03 36.33 -14.85
CA LEU A 230 10.84 35.36 -14.09
C LEU A 230 10.60 35.47 -12.58
N LYS A 231 10.47 36.70 -12.05
CA LYS A 231 10.13 36.92 -10.63
C LYS A 231 8.74 36.37 -10.32
N LEU A 232 7.75 36.57 -11.20
CA LEU A 232 6.42 35.97 -11.06
C LEU A 232 6.49 34.43 -10.99
N LEU A 233 7.24 33.78 -11.88
CA LEU A 233 7.44 32.32 -11.85
C LEU A 233 8.06 31.86 -10.53
N SER A 234 9.06 32.59 -10.03
CA SER A 234 9.74 32.30 -8.77
C SER A 234 8.79 32.40 -7.58
N GLU A 235 8.03 33.49 -7.47
CA GLU A 235 7.11 33.69 -6.34
C GLU A 235 5.90 32.73 -6.39
N ASP A 236 5.38 32.39 -7.59
CA ASP A 236 4.35 31.34 -7.74
C ASP A 236 4.88 29.98 -7.26
N TYR A 237 6.11 29.62 -7.64
CA TYR A 237 6.74 28.37 -7.23
C TYR A 237 6.86 28.26 -5.69
N LYS A 238 7.27 29.33 -5.01
CA LYS A 238 7.40 29.38 -3.54
C LYS A 238 6.07 29.22 -2.80
N VAL A 239 4.98 29.79 -3.36
CA VAL A 239 3.63 29.68 -2.78
C VAL A 239 3.01 28.32 -3.09
N TRP A 240 3.15 27.86 -4.33
CA TRP A 240 2.44 26.68 -4.81
C TRP A 240 3.21 25.37 -4.56
N ASP A 241 4.35 25.18 -5.22
CA ASP A 241 5.11 23.93 -5.18
C ASP A 241 5.84 23.73 -3.84
N GLU A 242 6.37 24.81 -3.27
CA GLU A 242 7.09 24.80 -1.98
C GLU A 242 6.24 25.23 -0.79
N GLY A 243 5.02 25.71 -1.03
CA GLY A 243 4.07 26.06 0.01
C GLY A 243 2.93 25.05 0.06
N ALA A 244 1.88 25.29 -0.73
CA ALA A 244 0.65 24.51 -0.70
C ALA A 244 0.86 23.00 -0.95
N LEU A 245 1.77 22.65 -1.85
CA LEU A 245 2.05 21.25 -2.22
C LEU A 245 3.30 20.67 -1.55
N ALA A 246 3.95 21.41 -0.63
CA ALA A 246 5.24 21.04 -0.06
C ALA A 246 5.22 19.62 0.53
N LYS A 247 4.22 19.31 1.37
CA LYS A 247 4.07 18.00 2.01
C LYS A 247 3.74 16.86 1.03
N PHE A 248 3.33 17.16 -0.19
CA PHE A 248 3.09 16.15 -1.22
C PHE A 248 4.26 15.99 -2.19
N ASN A 249 5.32 16.81 -2.09
CA ASN A 249 6.37 16.86 -3.09
C ASN A 249 7.67 16.23 -2.57
N GLU A 250 8.05 15.07 -3.12
CA GLU A 250 9.26 14.34 -2.73
C GLU A 250 10.55 15.14 -2.97
N ASN A 251 10.52 16.12 -3.89
CA ASN A 251 11.66 17.01 -4.11
C ASN A 251 11.86 18.01 -2.95
N LYS A 252 10.89 18.14 -2.04
CA LYS A 252 10.91 19.07 -0.91
C LYS A 252 10.97 18.34 0.43
N ILE A 253 10.20 17.27 0.59
CA ILE A 253 10.24 16.44 1.78
C ILE A 253 10.52 14.99 1.44
N THR A 254 11.35 14.32 2.23
CA THR A 254 11.57 12.88 2.10
C THR A 254 10.34 12.12 2.58
N ASN A 255 9.91 11.10 1.83
CA ASN A 255 8.71 10.31 2.12
C ASN A 255 7.43 11.17 2.20
N SER A 256 7.21 11.92 1.12
CA SER A 256 6.04 12.75 0.91
C SER A 256 4.73 11.98 1.06
N ILE A 257 3.66 12.72 1.38
CA ILE A 257 2.30 12.18 1.50
C ILE A 257 1.91 11.46 0.21
N SER A 258 2.21 12.05 -0.95
CA SER A 258 1.81 11.50 -2.24
C SER A 258 2.45 10.12 -2.47
N LYS A 259 3.76 10.00 -2.22
CA LYS A 259 4.48 8.73 -2.30
C LYS A 259 3.88 7.70 -1.35
N LYS A 260 3.72 8.05 -0.06
CA LYS A 260 3.13 7.17 0.96
C LYS A 260 1.78 6.64 0.54
N ILE A 261 0.89 7.49 0.01
CA ILE A 261 -0.44 7.07 -0.43
C ILE A 261 -0.39 6.20 -1.69
N ILE A 262 0.38 6.60 -2.70
CA ILE A 262 0.44 5.94 -4.01
C ILE A 262 1.14 4.57 -3.90
N SER A 263 2.24 4.49 -3.16
CA SER A 263 3.07 3.28 -3.05
C SER A 263 2.68 2.36 -1.89
N ASN A 264 1.66 2.68 -1.10
CA ASN A 264 1.21 1.80 -0.02
C ASN A 264 0.68 0.47 -0.61
N THR A 265 1.33 -0.63 -0.22
CA THR A 265 0.93 -2.00 -0.57
C THR A 265 0.20 -2.70 0.58
N GLU A 266 0.41 -2.25 1.82
CA GLU A 266 -0.22 -2.80 3.03
C GLU A 266 -1.77 -2.71 3.00
N ILE A 267 -2.32 -1.74 2.27
CA ILE A 267 -3.76 -1.58 2.08
C ILE A 267 -4.41 -2.83 1.46
N GLU A 268 -3.71 -3.58 0.61
CA GLU A 268 -4.21 -4.82 0.02
C GLU A 268 -4.31 -5.93 1.08
N THR A 269 -3.40 -5.92 2.07
CA THR A 269 -3.45 -6.83 3.22
C THR A 269 -4.68 -6.57 4.07
N ILE A 270 -5.09 -5.30 4.26
CA ILE A 270 -6.33 -4.95 4.96
C ILE A 270 -7.54 -5.58 4.28
N GLN A 271 -7.69 -5.41 2.97
CA GLN A 271 -8.82 -5.99 2.23
C GLN A 271 -8.79 -7.53 2.27
N THR A 272 -7.63 -8.14 2.05
CA THR A 272 -7.52 -9.60 1.92
C THR A 272 -7.62 -10.32 3.28
N SER A 273 -6.98 -9.80 4.33
CA SER A 273 -6.82 -10.48 5.62
C SER A 273 -7.84 -10.06 6.67
N VAL A 274 -8.33 -8.82 6.58
CA VAL A 274 -9.29 -8.24 7.53
C VAL A 274 -10.69 -8.19 6.91
N GLY A 275 -10.78 -7.92 5.61
CA GLY A 275 -12.06 -7.82 4.88
C GLY A 275 -12.73 -6.45 4.93
N LEU A 276 -12.00 -5.40 5.33
CA LEU A 276 -12.52 -4.03 5.33
C LEU A 276 -12.59 -3.45 3.91
N ASP A 277 -13.57 -2.57 3.70
CA ASP A 277 -13.67 -1.83 2.44
C ASP A 277 -12.51 -0.83 2.32
N ILE A 278 -11.84 -0.87 1.19
CA ILE A 278 -10.72 0.03 0.87
C ILE A 278 -11.09 1.02 -0.24
N SER A 279 -12.36 1.08 -0.65
CA SER A 279 -12.85 1.92 -1.75
C SER A 279 -12.48 3.40 -1.56
N LYS A 280 -12.61 3.91 -0.34
CA LYS A 280 -12.28 5.29 0.03
C LYS A 280 -10.78 5.58 -0.03
N TYR A 281 -9.94 4.64 0.40
CA TYR A 281 -8.49 4.73 0.21
C TYR A 281 -8.13 4.76 -1.28
N GLN A 282 -8.74 3.87 -2.09
CA GLN A 282 -8.49 3.80 -3.52
C GLN A 282 -8.95 5.05 -4.27
N GLN A 283 -10.06 5.66 -3.83
CA GLN A 283 -10.53 6.95 -4.34
C GLN A 283 -9.48 8.04 -4.09
N ALA A 284 -8.98 8.16 -2.86
CA ALA A 284 -7.92 9.12 -2.53
C ALA A 284 -6.64 8.87 -3.34
N LYS A 285 -6.19 7.60 -3.42
CA LYS A 285 -5.03 7.20 -4.24
C LYS A 285 -5.19 7.58 -5.71
N LYS A 286 -6.39 7.39 -6.28
CA LYS A 286 -6.69 7.78 -7.67
C LYS A 286 -6.62 9.30 -7.85
N ILE A 287 -7.12 10.07 -6.90
CA ILE A 287 -7.05 11.54 -6.94
C ILE A 287 -5.60 12.01 -6.85
N VAL A 288 -4.82 11.53 -5.88
CA VAL A 288 -3.41 11.90 -5.70
C VAL A 288 -2.58 11.56 -6.94
N ASN A 289 -2.79 10.38 -7.54
CA ASN A 289 -2.14 9.98 -8.80
C ASN A 289 -2.45 10.90 -9.99
N LYS A 290 -3.48 11.75 -9.94
CA LYS A 290 -3.71 12.75 -10.99
C LYS A 290 -2.61 13.81 -11.00
N TYR A 291 -1.97 14.11 -9.87
CA TYR A 291 -1.09 15.27 -9.72
C TYR A 291 0.35 14.90 -9.39
N PHE A 292 0.57 13.71 -8.82
CA PHE A 292 1.87 13.24 -8.37
C PHE A 292 2.27 11.92 -9.02
N SER A 293 3.58 11.73 -9.26
CA SER A 293 4.15 10.48 -9.75
C SER A 293 4.21 9.42 -8.65
N HIS A 294 4.52 8.18 -9.03
CA HIS A 294 4.74 7.09 -8.08
C HIS A 294 5.84 7.41 -7.04
N ASP A 295 6.87 8.14 -7.45
CA ASP A 295 7.95 8.61 -6.57
C ASP A 295 7.57 9.83 -5.73
N GLY A 296 6.33 10.31 -5.81
CA GLY A 296 5.83 11.46 -5.06
C GLY A 296 6.23 12.83 -5.61
N LYS A 297 6.63 12.92 -6.88
CA LYS A 297 7.00 14.20 -7.52
C LYS A 297 5.81 14.82 -8.25
N ILE A 298 5.71 16.14 -8.24
CA ILE A 298 4.68 16.88 -9.00
C ILE A 298 4.82 16.60 -10.50
N ILE A 299 3.70 16.25 -11.16
CA ILE A 299 3.66 16.00 -12.61
C ILE A 299 3.60 17.33 -13.37
N LYS A 300 4.78 17.82 -13.82
CA LYS A 300 4.95 19.14 -14.46
C LYS A 300 4.21 19.32 -15.81
N HIS A 301 3.84 18.26 -16.52
CA HIS A 301 3.13 18.38 -17.80
C HIS A 301 1.65 18.79 -17.64
N LYS A 302 1.14 18.78 -16.39
CA LYS A 302 -0.24 19.12 -16.05
C LYS A 302 -0.41 20.56 -15.55
N ASN A 303 0.53 21.45 -15.86
CA ASN A 303 0.52 22.87 -15.50
C ASN A 303 -0.70 23.67 -16.04
N TYR A 304 -1.70 23.05 -16.65
CA TYR A 304 -2.91 23.70 -17.18
C TYR A 304 -4.13 23.57 -16.25
N LEU A 305 -3.99 22.89 -15.13
CA LEU A 305 -5.09 22.65 -14.21
C LEU A 305 -5.34 23.87 -13.32
N SER A 306 -6.62 24.19 -13.13
CA SER A 306 -7.06 25.18 -12.14
C SER A 306 -6.55 24.80 -10.76
N ARG A 307 -5.97 25.78 -10.06
CA ARG A 307 -5.44 25.61 -8.70
C ARG A 307 -6.56 25.30 -7.72
N THR A 308 -7.72 25.94 -7.88
CA THR A 308 -8.94 25.66 -7.12
C THR A 308 -9.36 24.20 -7.29
N SER A 309 -9.36 23.67 -8.51
CA SER A 309 -9.69 22.26 -8.75
C SER A 309 -8.70 21.32 -8.07
N VAL A 310 -7.39 21.60 -8.14
CA VAL A 310 -6.37 20.77 -7.46
C VAL A 310 -6.59 20.78 -5.95
N LEU A 311 -6.80 21.95 -5.35
CA LEU A 311 -7.03 22.08 -3.90
C LEU A 311 -8.33 21.38 -3.46
N SER A 312 -9.39 21.46 -4.28
CA SER A 312 -10.67 20.79 -4.02
C SER A 312 -10.53 19.27 -4.10
N ASP A 313 -9.84 18.76 -5.12
CA ASP A 313 -9.57 17.34 -5.29
C ASP A 313 -8.75 16.80 -4.11
N LEU A 314 -7.68 17.48 -3.72
CA LEU A 314 -6.84 17.05 -2.59
C LEU A 314 -7.58 17.13 -1.25
N LYS A 315 -8.50 18.09 -1.08
CA LYS A 315 -9.43 18.12 0.05
C LYS A 315 -10.35 16.91 0.07
N SER A 316 -10.96 16.56 -1.07
CA SER A 316 -11.80 15.36 -1.19
C SER A 316 -11.00 14.07 -0.94
N ALA A 317 -9.73 14.01 -1.36
CA ALA A 317 -8.85 12.89 -1.04
C ALA A 317 -8.60 12.79 0.47
N ASN A 318 -8.41 13.92 1.16
CA ASN A 318 -8.24 13.96 2.61
C ASN A 318 -9.51 13.50 3.36
N GLU A 319 -10.69 13.96 2.91
CA GLU A 319 -11.98 13.53 3.45
C GLU A 319 -12.23 12.03 3.23
N SER A 320 -11.89 11.50 2.04
CA SER A 320 -12.00 10.07 1.75
C SER A 320 -11.10 9.24 2.67
N ILE A 321 -9.88 9.70 2.94
CA ILE A 321 -8.98 9.03 3.89
C ILE A 321 -9.50 9.13 5.32
N ASN A 322 -10.13 10.24 5.71
CA ASN A 322 -10.77 10.35 7.03
C ASN A 322 -11.81 9.24 7.24
N GLU A 323 -12.69 9.02 6.24
CA GLU A 323 -13.70 7.96 6.30
C GLU A 323 -13.06 6.58 6.46
N PHE A 324 -12.04 6.27 5.65
CA PHE A 324 -11.29 5.02 5.77
C PHE A 324 -10.60 4.87 7.15
N ASN A 325 -9.93 5.91 7.63
CA ASN A 325 -9.25 5.90 8.93
C ASN A 325 -10.27 5.59 10.05
N ASN A 326 -11.43 6.25 10.03
CA ASN A 326 -12.49 6.04 11.01
C ASN A 326 -13.04 4.61 11.01
N GLU A 327 -13.22 4.00 9.83
CA GLU A 327 -13.62 2.60 9.73
C GLU A 327 -12.56 1.65 10.31
N MET A 328 -11.28 1.90 10.01
CA MET A 328 -10.16 1.11 10.54
C MET A 328 -10.09 1.19 12.06
N ILE A 329 -10.21 2.40 12.62
CA ILE A 329 -10.19 2.64 14.07
C ILE A 329 -11.39 1.97 14.75
N LYS A 330 -12.58 2.10 14.15
CA LYS A 330 -13.80 1.45 14.65
C LYS A 330 -13.62 -0.07 14.71
N TYR A 331 -13.05 -0.66 13.66
CA TYR A 331 -12.76 -2.09 13.63
C TYR A 331 -11.77 -2.50 14.74
N ASN A 332 -10.62 -1.82 14.85
CA ASN A 332 -9.62 -2.12 15.88
C ASN A 332 -10.20 -1.98 17.29
N THR A 333 -10.99 -0.93 17.53
CA THR A 333 -11.63 -0.68 18.82
C THR A 333 -12.61 -1.81 19.14
N ASN A 334 -13.43 -2.25 18.18
CA ASN A 334 -14.36 -3.37 18.37
C ASN A 334 -13.60 -4.68 18.67
N LEU A 335 -12.57 -4.98 17.87
CA LEU A 335 -11.72 -6.17 18.02
C LEU A 335 -11.17 -6.31 19.45
N ILE A 336 -10.65 -5.20 19.99
CA ILE A 336 -9.98 -5.14 21.28
C ILE A 336 -10.93 -4.98 22.45
N THR A 337 -11.95 -4.13 22.35
CA THR A 337 -12.93 -3.94 23.42
C THR A 337 -13.70 -5.23 23.68
N SER A 338 -14.16 -5.89 22.61
CA SER A 338 -14.83 -7.18 22.72
C SER A 338 -13.94 -8.25 23.37
N LEU A 339 -12.64 -8.27 23.05
CA LEU A 339 -11.67 -9.18 23.66
C LEU A 339 -11.53 -8.92 25.16
N LYS A 340 -11.33 -7.66 25.52
CA LYS A 340 -11.10 -7.21 26.88
C LYS A 340 -12.28 -7.52 27.78
N GLU A 341 -13.50 -7.19 27.34
CA GLU A 341 -14.72 -7.50 28.09
C GLU A 341 -14.85 -8.99 28.39
N LYS A 342 -14.55 -9.87 27.42
CA LYS A 342 -14.61 -11.32 27.62
C LYS A 342 -13.56 -11.82 28.62
N LEU A 343 -12.33 -11.34 28.54
CA LEU A 343 -11.25 -11.79 29.41
C LEU A 343 -11.34 -11.23 30.83
N ASP A 344 -11.72 -9.95 30.98
CA ASP A 344 -11.84 -9.28 32.28
C ASP A 344 -13.04 -9.82 33.07
N ASN A 345 -14.22 -9.94 32.44
CA ASN A 345 -15.43 -10.43 33.12
C ASN A 345 -15.28 -11.89 33.60
N SER A 346 -14.49 -12.69 32.89
CA SER A 346 -14.28 -14.10 33.20
C SER A 346 -13.09 -14.38 34.09
N LYS A 347 -12.25 -13.36 34.35
CA LYS A 347 -11.01 -13.49 35.14
C LYS A 347 -10.09 -14.60 34.62
N VAL A 348 -10.14 -14.89 33.33
CA VAL A 348 -9.37 -15.99 32.70
C VAL A 348 -7.86 -15.82 32.89
N LEU A 349 -7.40 -14.55 32.96
CA LEU A 349 -6.01 -14.16 33.11
C LEU A 349 -5.57 -14.01 34.59
N GLU A 350 -6.45 -14.26 35.57
CA GLU A 350 -6.04 -14.36 36.97
C GLU A 350 -5.32 -15.70 37.22
N GLN A 351 -4.33 -15.68 38.10
CA GLN A 351 -3.56 -16.87 38.44
C GLN A 351 -4.47 -17.93 39.06
N THR A 352 -4.48 -19.13 38.47
CA THR A 352 -5.24 -20.26 38.99
C THR A 352 -4.35 -21.47 39.22
N THR A 353 -4.76 -22.36 40.11
CA THR A 353 -4.01 -23.61 40.38
C THR A 353 -4.28 -24.70 39.34
N LEU A 354 -5.33 -24.57 38.54
CA LEU A 354 -5.69 -25.47 37.44
C LEU A 354 -6.07 -24.63 36.22
N LEU A 355 -5.65 -25.05 35.03
CA LEU A 355 -5.84 -24.31 33.78
C LEU A 355 -5.38 -22.84 33.90
N ASP A 356 -4.15 -22.66 34.41
CA ASP A 356 -3.54 -21.34 34.57
C ASP A 356 -3.15 -20.76 33.22
N TYR A 357 -3.76 -19.63 32.86
CA TYR A 357 -3.45 -18.88 31.64
C TYR A 357 -2.95 -17.46 31.96
N SER A 358 -2.66 -17.17 33.23
CA SER A 358 -2.25 -15.85 33.72
C SER A 358 -0.91 -15.37 33.16
N VAL A 359 -0.03 -16.29 32.75
CA VAL A 359 1.25 -15.98 32.09
C VAL A 359 1.08 -15.15 30.81
N GLN A 360 -0.10 -15.16 30.20
CA GLN A 360 -0.40 -14.38 29.01
C GLN A 360 -0.90 -12.96 29.30
N LYS A 361 -1.15 -12.60 30.57
CA LYS A 361 -1.77 -11.31 30.94
C LYS A 361 -1.04 -10.10 30.35
N ALA A 362 0.28 -10.01 30.54
CA ALA A 362 1.08 -8.90 30.01
C ALA A 362 1.00 -8.78 28.48
N ASN A 363 0.81 -9.89 27.77
CA ASN A 363 0.66 -9.90 26.32
C ASN A 363 -0.69 -9.33 25.87
N TYR A 364 -1.77 -9.55 26.63
CA TYR A 364 -3.08 -8.93 26.36
C TYR A 364 -3.09 -7.46 26.76
N ASP A 365 -2.47 -7.10 27.89
CA ASP A 365 -2.34 -5.70 28.30
C ASP A 365 -1.63 -4.86 27.23
N ASN A 366 -0.60 -5.41 26.58
CA ASN A 366 0.08 -4.77 25.46
C ASN A 366 -0.83 -4.56 24.24
N LEU A 367 -1.74 -5.50 23.93
CA LEU A 367 -2.73 -5.30 22.86
C LEU A 367 -3.64 -4.11 23.15
N TYR A 368 -4.05 -3.94 24.41
CA TYR A 368 -4.91 -2.85 24.83
C TYR A 368 -4.19 -1.50 24.65
N LEU A 369 -2.92 -1.42 25.08
CA LEU A 369 -2.08 -0.23 24.89
C LEU A 369 -1.88 0.12 23.41
N LEU A 370 -1.63 -0.86 22.54
CA LEU A 370 -1.49 -0.62 21.10
C LEU A 370 -2.76 -0.02 20.48
N ASN A 371 -3.95 -0.45 20.90
CA ASN A 371 -5.21 0.15 20.45
C ASN A 371 -5.37 1.60 20.92
N ASP A 372 -5.00 1.88 22.17
CA ASP A 372 -5.02 3.24 22.72
C ASP A 372 -4.05 4.17 21.98
N GLU A 373 -2.86 3.67 21.62
CA GLU A 373 -1.89 4.40 20.81
C GLU A 373 -2.43 4.75 19.41
N ILE A 374 -3.06 3.78 18.73
CA ILE A 374 -3.68 4.01 17.41
C ILE A 374 -4.77 5.07 17.52
N THR A 375 -5.64 4.95 18.53
CA THR A 375 -6.74 5.89 18.76
C THR A 375 -6.20 7.29 19.04
N LYS A 376 -5.20 7.41 19.92
CA LYS A 376 -4.55 8.70 20.23
C LYS A 376 -3.88 9.31 19.00
N TYR A 377 -3.19 8.51 18.18
CA TYR A 377 -2.57 8.98 16.96
C TYR A 377 -3.60 9.50 15.96
N SER A 378 -4.73 8.79 15.83
CA SER A 378 -5.81 9.18 14.92
C SER A 378 -6.46 10.51 15.29
N SER A 379 -6.66 10.77 16.58
CA SER A 379 -7.26 12.00 17.10
C SER A 379 -6.29 13.20 17.10
N ASN A 380 -5.05 13.04 16.63
CA ASN A 380 -4.07 14.12 16.58
C ASN A 380 -4.44 15.14 15.49
N ASN A 381 -4.85 16.35 15.88
CA ASN A 381 -5.26 17.39 14.93
C ASN A 381 -4.09 18.13 14.25
N ASN A 382 -2.83 17.83 14.61
CA ASN A 382 -1.66 18.47 14.01
C ASN A 382 -1.33 17.93 12.61
N ASN A 383 -1.79 16.72 12.29
CA ASN A 383 -1.53 16.05 11.01
C ASN A 383 -2.81 15.97 10.19
N TRP A 384 -2.68 16.07 8.87
CA TRP A 384 -3.82 15.78 7.98
C TRP A 384 -4.13 14.28 7.94
N GLU A 385 -5.34 13.93 7.53
CA GLU A 385 -5.76 12.53 7.45
C GLU A 385 -4.90 11.73 6.46
N LEU A 386 -4.53 12.36 5.34
CA LEU A 386 -3.57 11.81 4.38
C LEU A 386 -2.18 11.54 4.99
N GLU A 387 -1.74 12.33 5.97
CA GLU A 387 -0.46 12.11 6.66
C GLU A 387 -0.55 10.92 7.62
N LYS A 388 -1.72 10.70 8.23
CA LYS A 388 -1.94 9.64 9.21
C LYS A 388 -2.12 8.26 8.59
N ALA A 389 -2.65 8.19 7.36
CA ALA A 389 -3.15 6.97 6.74
C ALA A 389 -2.18 5.78 6.82
N SER A 390 -0.94 5.94 6.36
CA SER A 390 0.02 4.83 6.31
C SER A 390 0.40 4.31 7.70
N GLU A 391 0.54 5.20 8.67
CA GLU A 391 0.88 4.81 10.05
C GLU A 391 -0.30 4.09 10.73
N ILE A 392 -1.53 4.57 10.50
CA ILE A 392 -2.74 3.89 10.98
C ILE A 392 -2.84 2.50 10.37
N ILE A 393 -2.64 2.34 9.06
CA ILE A 393 -2.66 1.03 8.38
C ILE A 393 -1.62 0.09 9.02
N HIS A 394 -0.38 0.56 9.12
CA HIS A 394 0.74 -0.24 9.64
C HIS A 394 0.49 -0.71 11.08
N LYS A 395 0.17 0.23 12.00
CA LYS A 395 -0.11 -0.09 13.40
C LYS A 395 -1.34 -0.99 13.54
N SER A 396 -2.35 -0.83 12.69
CA SER A 396 -3.55 -1.68 12.72
C SER A 396 -3.23 -3.11 12.30
N LEU A 397 -2.42 -3.30 11.25
CA LEU A 397 -1.99 -4.64 10.83
C LEU A 397 -1.17 -5.35 11.92
N ASP A 398 -0.26 -4.63 12.58
CA ASP A 398 0.50 -5.15 13.72
C ASP A 398 -0.41 -5.56 14.89
N LEU A 399 -1.37 -4.71 15.27
CA LEU A 399 -2.37 -5.01 16.31
C LEU A 399 -3.16 -6.28 15.97
N ILE A 400 -3.70 -6.37 14.75
CA ILE A 400 -4.52 -7.50 14.30
C ILE A 400 -3.71 -8.79 14.28
N SER A 401 -2.48 -8.74 13.78
CA SER A 401 -1.57 -9.89 13.74
C SER A 401 -1.28 -10.40 15.15
N LYS A 402 -0.95 -9.49 16.08
CA LYS A 402 -0.69 -9.84 17.48
C LYS A 402 -1.93 -10.40 18.16
N GLU A 403 -3.11 -9.83 17.92
CA GLU A 403 -4.37 -10.35 18.48
C GLU A 403 -4.67 -11.76 17.96
N LYS A 404 -4.57 -11.99 16.65
CA LYS A 404 -4.74 -13.32 16.04
C LYS A 404 -3.79 -14.36 16.63
N ASN A 405 -2.54 -13.97 16.87
CA ASN A 405 -1.55 -14.83 17.54
C ASN A 405 -1.98 -15.17 18.99
N ARG A 406 -2.55 -14.23 19.74
CA ARG A 406 -3.08 -14.52 21.09
C ARG A 406 -4.27 -15.46 21.06
N THR A 407 -5.16 -15.30 20.10
CA THR A 407 -6.27 -16.24 19.89
C THR A 407 -5.76 -17.64 19.57
N SER A 408 -4.76 -17.78 18.68
CA SER A 408 -4.12 -19.07 18.38
C SER A 408 -3.41 -19.69 19.59
N THR A 409 -2.75 -18.87 20.41
CA THR A 409 -2.12 -19.30 21.66
C THR A 409 -3.15 -19.87 22.64
N LEU A 410 -4.33 -19.23 22.74
CA LEU A 410 -5.42 -19.71 23.60
C LEU A 410 -5.97 -21.06 23.09
N ILE A 411 -6.21 -21.19 21.79
CA ILE A 411 -6.69 -22.46 21.19
C ILE A 411 -5.69 -23.58 21.46
N THR A 412 -4.40 -23.31 21.25
CA THR A 412 -3.32 -24.29 21.53
C THR A 412 -3.30 -24.67 23.02
N PHE A 413 -3.49 -23.71 23.92
CA PHE A 413 -3.59 -23.98 25.35
C PHE A 413 -4.78 -24.87 25.70
N ILE A 414 -5.96 -24.60 25.11
CA ILE A 414 -7.18 -25.41 25.29
C ILE A 414 -6.94 -26.85 24.81
N ASP A 415 -6.38 -27.02 23.62
CA ASP A 415 -6.15 -28.34 23.04
C ASP A 415 -5.16 -29.15 23.87
N ASN A 416 -4.07 -28.54 24.31
CA ASN A 416 -3.04 -29.23 25.11
C ASN A 416 -3.49 -29.49 26.55
N SER A 417 -4.13 -28.51 27.20
CA SER A 417 -4.42 -28.56 28.63
C SER A 417 -5.74 -29.26 28.96
N ILE A 418 -6.68 -29.32 28.00
CA ILE A 418 -8.00 -29.91 28.19
C ILE A 418 -8.18 -31.09 27.25
N LYS A 419 -8.21 -30.87 25.93
CA LYS A 419 -8.64 -31.90 24.98
C LYS A 419 -7.69 -33.11 24.96
N SER A 420 -6.39 -32.88 24.86
CA SER A 420 -5.38 -33.94 24.82
C SER A 420 -5.29 -34.69 26.15
N LYS A 421 -5.27 -33.97 27.27
CA LYS A 421 -5.24 -34.59 28.61
C LYS A 421 -6.48 -35.45 28.88
N LEU A 422 -7.68 -35.01 28.50
CA LEU A 422 -8.91 -35.78 28.65
C LEU A 422 -8.99 -36.98 27.69
N LYS A 423 -8.54 -36.84 26.44
CA LYS A 423 -8.46 -37.97 25.50
C LYS A 423 -7.54 -39.09 26.00
N ASN A 424 -6.48 -38.72 26.71
CA ASN A 424 -5.52 -39.67 27.29
C ASN A 424 -5.97 -40.23 28.66
N LEU A 425 -7.10 -39.75 29.20
CA LEU A 425 -7.62 -40.20 30.48
C LEU A 425 -8.31 -41.57 30.31
N ASN A 426 -7.57 -42.65 30.55
CA ASN A 426 -8.06 -44.03 30.43
C ASN A 426 -8.78 -44.50 31.72
N VAL A 427 -9.66 -43.67 32.28
CA VAL A 427 -10.38 -43.95 33.52
C VAL A 427 -11.85 -43.56 33.36
N ASN A 428 -12.77 -44.48 33.64
CA ASN A 428 -14.19 -44.15 33.71
C ASN A 428 -14.47 -43.40 35.03
N LEU A 429 -14.97 -42.17 34.92
CA LEU A 429 -15.29 -41.31 36.07
C LEU A 429 -16.79 -41.23 36.39
N ASP A 430 -17.66 -41.94 35.66
CA ASP A 430 -19.12 -41.82 35.75
C ASP A 430 -19.63 -42.02 37.18
N PHE A 431 -19.14 -43.05 37.86
CA PHE A 431 -19.50 -43.33 39.25
C PHE A 431 -19.09 -42.19 40.20
N LEU A 432 -17.91 -41.60 39.98
CA LEU A 432 -17.45 -40.47 40.79
C LEU A 432 -18.32 -39.24 40.55
N MET A 433 -18.64 -38.95 39.29
CA MET A 433 -19.49 -37.83 38.92
C MET A 433 -20.91 -37.99 39.48
N GLU A 434 -21.41 -39.22 39.56
CA GLU A 434 -22.67 -39.55 40.22
C GLU A 434 -22.64 -39.24 41.72
N LYS A 435 -21.57 -39.63 42.42
CA LYS A 435 -21.43 -39.31 43.84
C LYS A 435 -21.29 -37.81 44.10
N LEU A 436 -20.67 -37.07 43.19
CA LEU A 436 -20.52 -35.63 43.28
C LEU A 436 -21.79 -34.86 42.84
N LYS A 437 -22.74 -35.53 42.18
CA LYS A 437 -23.93 -34.92 41.54
C LYS A 437 -23.55 -33.87 40.48
N LEU A 438 -22.54 -34.17 39.65
CA LEU A 438 -21.99 -33.28 38.63
C LEU A 438 -21.91 -33.94 37.23
N GLN A 439 -22.78 -34.91 36.95
CA GLN A 439 -22.76 -35.64 35.67
C GLN A 439 -23.04 -34.73 34.47
N SER A 440 -23.96 -33.77 34.61
CA SER A 440 -24.28 -32.84 33.52
C SER A 440 -23.04 -32.02 33.13
N GLU A 441 -22.35 -31.45 34.12
CA GLU A 441 -21.14 -30.67 33.89
C GLU A 441 -20.00 -31.53 33.32
N TRP A 442 -19.87 -32.78 33.77
CA TRP A 442 -18.87 -33.72 33.26
C TRP A 442 -19.12 -34.09 31.79
N ASN A 443 -20.37 -34.39 31.43
CA ASN A 443 -20.72 -34.71 30.04
C ASN A 443 -20.35 -33.58 29.08
N GLU A 444 -20.63 -32.33 29.46
CA GLU A 444 -20.24 -31.18 28.65
C GLU A 444 -18.73 -31.02 28.51
N VAL A 445 -17.95 -31.35 29.55
CA VAL A 445 -16.48 -31.35 29.50
C VAL A 445 -15.97 -32.42 28.54
N GLU A 446 -16.53 -33.63 28.57
CA GLU A 446 -16.16 -34.69 27.65
C GLU A 446 -16.52 -34.37 26.20
N GLU A 447 -17.72 -33.85 25.96
CA GLU A 447 -18.18 -33.45 24.63
C GLU A 447 -17.25 -32.39 24.04
N PHE A 448 -16.92 -31.35 24.82
CA PHE A 448 -15.96 -30.32 24.41
C PHE A 448 -14.57 -30.90 24.11
N ALA A 449 -14.10 -31.86 24.90
CA ALA A 449 -12.80 -32.49 24.68
C ALA A 449 -12.74 -33.33 23.39
N LYS A 450 -13.89 -33.89 22.96
CA LYS A 450 -14.02 -34.69 21.73
C LYS A 450 -14.06 -33.81 20.46
N GLN A 451 -14.44 -32.53 20.57
CA GLN A 451 -14.48 -31.61 19.43
C GLN A 451 -13.09 -31.41 18.80
N SER A 452 -13.07 -31.13 17.49
CA SER A 452 -11.85 -30.77 16.77
C SER A 452 -11.27 -29.44 17.28
N SER A 453 -10.00 -29.14 16.94
CA SER A 453 -9.47 -27.79 17.11
C SER A 453 -10.30 -26.82 16.29
N GLU A 454 -10.51 -25.63 16.84
CA GLU A 454 -11.12 -24.52 16.11
C GLU A 454 -10.08 -23.89 15.18
N ASP A 455 -10.47 -23.58 13.94
CA ASP A 455 -9.63 -22.90 12.95
C ASP A 455 -10.28 -21.58 12.51
N LEU A 456 -9.61 -20.48 12.83
CA LEU A 456 -10.08 -19.12 12.56
C LEU A 456 -9.30 -18.45 11.42
N THR A 457 -8.37 -19.16 10.76
CA THR A 457 -7.37 -18.59 9.84
C THR A 457 -8.00 -17.80 8.69
N ASN A 458 -9.11 -18.30 8.15
CA ASN A 458 -9.77 -17.72 6.98
C ASN A 458 -10.93 -16.77 7.32
N LEU A 459 -11.24 -16.57 8.61
CA LEU A 459 -12.32 -15.70 9.03
C LEU A 459 -11.88 -14.23 9.02
N LYS A 460 -12.84 -13.36 8.73
CA LYS A 460 -12.63 -11.92 8.52
C LYS A 460 -13.60 -11.09 9.35
N SER A 461 -13.19 -9.86 9.64
CA SER A 461 -14.04 -8.81 10.24
C SER A 461 -14.88 -9.34 11.43
N GLU A 462 -16.19 -9.12 11.42
CA GLU A 462 -17.12 -9.52 12.48
C GLU A 462 -17.27 -11.04 12.63
N GLN A 463 -17.12 -11.82 11.55
CA GLN A 463 -17.16 -13.28 11.64
C GLN A 463 -15.99 -13.81 12.47
N TYR A 464 -14.81 -13.23 12.29
CA TYR A 464 -13.64 -13.55 13.10
C TYR A 464 -13.89 -13.20 14.58
N ILE A 465 -14.35 -11.98 14.87
CA ILE A 465 -14.61 -11.52 16.25
C ILE A 465 -15.66 -12.41 16.93
N SER A 466 -16.76 -12.73 16.24
CA SER A 466 -17.81 -13.62 16.76
C SER A 466 -17.26 -15.00 17.10
N LYS A 467 -16.55 -15.64 16.16
CA LYS A 467 -16.03 -16.98 16.37
C LYS A 467 -14.93 -17.03 17.44
N ARG A 468 -14.08 -16.00 17.50
CA ARG A 468 -13.09 -15.80 18.58
C ARG A 468 -13.76 -15.72 19.94
N ASN A 469 -14.87 -14.98 20.04
CA ASN A 469 -15.62 -14.87 21.28
C ASN A 469 -16.28 -16.20 21.69
N GLU A 470 -16.82 -16.97 20.75
CA GLU A 470 -17.37 -18.31 21.01
C GLU A 470 -16.31 -19.26 21.60
N VAL A 471 -15.08 -19.21 21.08
CA VAL A 471 -13.95 -20.00 21.62
C VAL A 471 -13.67 -19.61 23.08
N ILE A 472 -13.60 -18.31 23.37
CA ILE A 472 -13.36 -17.80 24.73
C ILE A 472 -14.50 -18.22 25.66
N ASP A 473 -15.75 -18.02 25.27
CA ASP A 473 -16.93 -18.37 26.06
C ASP A 473 -16.99 -19.86 26.37
N SER A 474 -16.71 -20.70 25.37
CA SER A 474 -16.65 -22.15 25.52
C SER A 474 -15.56 -22.55 26.53
N PHE A 475 -14.37 -21.95 26.41
CA PHE A 475 -13.29 -22.19 27.37
C PHE A 475 -13.66 -21.76 28.79
N ILE A 476 -14.27 -20.58 28.97
CA ILE A 476 -14.70 -20.08 30.28
C ILE A 476 -15.71 -21.04 30.93
N LYS A 477 -16.70 -21.51 30.14
CA LYS A 477 -17.71 -22.47 30.61
C LYS A 477 -17.05 -23.75 31.10
N ILE A 478 -16.19 -24.34 30.27
CA ILE A 478 -15.49 -25.60 30.58
C ILE A 478 -14.52 -25.44 31.75
N LYS A 479 -13.77 -24.33 31.83
CA LYS A 479 -12.92 -24.01 32.99
C LYS A 479 -13.74 -23.92 34.27
N THR A 480 -14.94 -23.33 34.21
CA THR A 480 -15.85 -23.23 35.35
C THR A 480 -16.34 -24.62 35.81
N HIS A 481 -16.73 -25.48 34.87
CA HIS A 481 -17.15 -26.85 35.16
C HIS A 481 -16.03 -27.66 35.82
N ILE A 482 -14.81 -27.61 35.24
CA ILE A 482 -13.64 -28.30 35.78
C ILE A 482 -13.28 -27.79 37.19
N ASN A 483 -13.37 -26.49 37.44
CA ASN A 483 -13.12 -25.93 38.77
C ASN A 483 -14.19 -26.37 39.80
N LYS A 484 -15.46 -26.45 39.39
CA LYS A 484 -16.54 -26.98 40.24
C LYS A 484 -16.30 -28.43 40.60
N LEU A 485 -15.97 -29.26 39.61
CA LEU A 485 -15.62 -30.68 39.78
C LEU A 485 -14.47 -30.86 40.78
N ARG A 486 -13.40 -30.07 40.63
CA ARG A 486 -12.27 -30.09 41.56
C ARG A 486 -12.70 -29.71 42.98
N LYS A 487 -13.45 -28.63 43.15
CA LYS A 487 -13.87 -28.14 44.48
C LYS A 487 -14.70 -29.19 45.23
N GLU A 488 -15.67 -29.81 44.56
CA GLU A 488 -16.48 -30.86 45.19
C GLU A 488 -15.68 -32.15 45.43
N SER A 489 -14.75 -32.50 44.54
CA SER A 489 -13.83 -33.63 44.74
C SER A 489 -12.95 -33.44 45.97
N ILE A 490 -12.40 -32.24 46.18
CA ILE A 490 -11.58 -31.93 47.37
C ILE A 490 -12.42 -32.05 48.65
N LYS A 491 -13.66 -31.52 48.65
CA LYS A 491 -14.56 -31.67 49.80
C LYS A 491 -14.85 -33.13 50.12
N LEU A 492 -15.13 -33.95 49.11
CA LEU A 492 -15.39 -35.37 49.28
C LEU A 492 -14.16 -36.10 49.82
N TRP A 493 -12.98 -35.76 49.31
CA TRP A 493 -11.70 -36.28 49.78
C TRP A 493 -11.44 -35.93 51.25
N ASP A 494 -11.59 -34.66 51.63
CA ASP A 494 -11.37 -34.21 53.00
C ASP A 494 -12.36 -34.86 53.97
N TYR A 495 -13.62 -35.02 53.56
CA TYR A 495 -14.61 -35.78 54.31
C TYR A 495 -14.18 -37.25 54.49
N GLY A 496 -13.78 -37.93 53.41
CA GLY A 496 -13.30 -39.31 53.47
C GLY A 496 -12.09 -39.48 54.38
N LYS A 497 -11.11 -38.57 54.27
CA LYS A 497 -9.92 -38.52 55.13
C LYS A 497 -10.28 -38.33 56.60
N HIS A 498 -11.23 -37.43 56.90
CA HIS A 498 -11.71 -37.24 58.27
C HIS A 498 -12.38 -38.50 58.82
N ARG A 499 -13.21 -39.19 58.02
CA ARG A 499 -13.87 -40.44 58.43
C ARG A 499 -12.87 -41.58 58.65
N LEU A 500 -11.86 -41.69 57.80
CA LEU A 500 -10.75 -42.64 57.97
C LEU A 500 -9.97 -42.39 59.26
N ASN A 501 -9.65 -41.13 59.57
CA ASN A 501 -8.96 -40.77 60.81
C ASN A 501 -9.82 -41.07 62.04
N ALA A 502 -11.12 -40.77 61.99
CA ALA A 502 -12.06 -41.11 63.05
C ALA A 502 -12.14 -42.63 63.26
N PHE A 503 -12.23 -43.41 62.17
CA PHE A 503 -12.21 -44.86 62.23
C PHE A 503 -10.90 -45.39 62.84
N LYS A 504 -9.75 -44.89 62.37
CA LYS A 504 -8.43 -45.24 62.90
C LYS A 504 -8.35 -44.98 64.39
N THR A 505 -8.79 -43.81 64.85
CA THR A 505 -8.82 -43.43 66.27
C THR A 505 -9.71 -44.39 67.07
N SER A 506 -10.91 -44.69 66.58
CA SER A 506 -11.82 -45.64 67.22
C SER A 506 -11.22 -47.06 67.27
N TYR A 507 -10.57 -47.50 66.20
CA TYR A 507 -9.89 -48.80 66.14
C TYR A 507 -8.71 -48.87 67.12
N GLU A 508 -7.87 -47.83 67.17
CA GLU A 508 -6.75 -47.73 68.12
C GLU A 508 -7.24 -47.70 69.57
N ASN A 509 -8.34 -47.01 69.87
CA ASN A 509 -8.96 -47.02 71.20
C ASN A 509 -9.50 -48.41 71.58
N VAL A 510 -10.20 -49.09 70.67
CA VAL A 510 -10.69 -50.47 70.90
C VAL A 510 -9.54 -51.43 71.09
N LYS A 511 -8.48 -51.31 70.28
CA LYS A 511 -7.26 -52.11 70.41
C LYS A 511 -6.58 -51.86 71.75
N SER A 512 -6.38 -50.60 72.16
CA SER A 512 -5.79 -50.25 73.45
C SER A 512 -6.61 -50.79 74.62
N ASN A 513 -7.94 -50.72 74.55
CA ASN A 513 -8.81 -51.29 75.57
C ASN A 513 -8.71 -52.81 75.63
N LEU A 514 -8.62 -53.49 74.48
CA LEU A 514 -8.41 -54.94 74.41
C LEU A 514 -7.02 -55.33 74.90
N ASP A 515 -5.97 -54.58 74.57
CA ASP A 515 -4.61 -54.82 75.05
C ASP A 515 -4.52 -54.58 76.58
N THR A 516 -5.23 -53.58 77.09
CA THR A 516 -5.39 -53.32 78.54
C THR A 516 -6.17 -54.45 79.22
N PHE A 517 -7.24 -54.93 78.57
CA PHE A 517 -8.01 -56.07 79.05
C PHE A 517 -7.17 -57.35 79.05
N LEU A 518 -6.42 -57.63 77.99
CA LEU A 518 -5.53 -58.80 77.87
C LEU A 518 -4.36 -58.73 78.86
N THR A 519 -3.82 -57.55 79.14
CA THR A 519 -2.80 -57.36 80.21
C THR A 519 -3.40 -57.52 81.61
N LEU A 520 -4.69 -57.20 81.81
CA LEU A 520 -5.43 -57.47 83.05
C LEU A 520 -5.92 -58.93 83.16
N THR A 521 -6.07 -59.66 82.05
CA THR A 521 -6.76 -60.97 82.01
C THR A 521 -5.92 -62.15 81.49
N LEU A 522 -4.62 -61.98 81.29
CA LEU A 522 -3.69 -63.10 81.03
C LEU A 522 -2.67 -63.30 82.16
N TRP A 523 -3.18 -63.78 83.29
CA TRP A 523 -2.77 -65.10 83.80
C TRP A 523 -3.95 -66.04 83.54
N PRO A 524 -3.77 -67.20 82.88
CA PRO A 524 -3.81 -67.44 81.44
C PRO A 524 -5.15 -68.05 80.94
N LEU A 525 -5.53 -67.84 79.67
CA LEU A 525 -5.96 -68.91 78.73
C LEU A 525 -6.37 -68.41 77.32
N LYS A 526 -6.28 -69.37 76.40
CA LYS A 526 -6.26 -69.36 74.93
C LYS A 526 -7.62 -69.07 74.26
N HIS A 527 -7.50 -68.64 73.00
CA HIS A 527 -8.44 -68.64 71.88
C HIS A 527 -9.59 -67.61 71.86
N ILE A 528 -9.63 -66.82 70.78
CA ILE A 528 -10.70 -66.80 69.78
C ILE A 528 -10.18 -66.13 68.49
N GLU A 529 -10.37 -66.83 67.36
CA GLU A 529 -10.21 -66.35 66.00
C GLU A 529 -11.47 -65.60 65.51
N ASN A 530 -11.27 -64.85 64.41
CA ASN A 530 -12.25 -64.33 63.44
C ASN A 530 -13.01 -63.02 63.73
N LYS A 531 -12.71 -61.99 62.92
CA LYS A 531 -13.46 -61.75 61.66
C LYS A 531 -12.77 -60.73 60.75
N ALA A 532 -12.24 -61.24 59.65
CA ALA A 532 -11.96 -60.48 58.43
C ALA A 532 -13.27 -60.22 57.69
N HIS A 533 -13.71 -58.96 57.58
CA HIS A 533 -14.65 -58.55 56.53
C HIS A 533 -14.68 -57.04 56.21
N ILE A 534 -13.67 -56.27 56.63
CA ILE A 534 -13.60 -54.82 56.37
C ILE A 534 -12.39 -54.45 55.47
N HIS A 535 -11.52 -55.42 55.14
CA HIS A 535 -10.27 -55.13 54.42
C HIS A 535 -10.41 -54.95 52.90
N SER A 536 -11.46 -55.48 52.25
CA SER A 536 -11.56 -55.44 50.77
C SER A 536 -12.15 -54.14 50.20
N ILE A 537 -13.06 -53.46 50.92
CA ILE A 537 -13.72 -52.22 50.43
C ILE A 537 -12.81 -50.99 50.60
N TRP A 538 -11.92 -51.00 51.59
CA TRP A 538 -11.07 -49.85 51.91
C TRP A 538 -9.74 -49.82 51.15
N ILE A 539 -9.20 -50.97 50.76
CA ILE A 539 -8.03 -51.06 49.87
C ILE A 539 -8.37 -50.55 48.46
N PHE A 540 -9.62 -50.75 48.00
CA PHE A 540 -10.13 -50.19 46.73
C PHE A 540 -10.24 -48.65 46.80
N TYR A 541 -10.64 -48.10 47.95
CA TYR A 541 -10.67 -46.65 48.22
C TYR A 541 -9.26 -46.03 48.28
N PHE A 542 -8.26 -46.76 48.80
CA PHE A 542 -6.88 -46.29 48.87
C PHE A 542 -6.19 -46.26 47.49
N PHE A 543 -6.53 -47.21 46.60
CA PHE A 543 -6.05 -47.21 45.21
C PHE A 543 -6.68 -46.11 44.34
N LEU A 544 -7.98 -45.81 44.55
CA LEU A 544 -8.70 -44.75 43.83
C LEU A 544 -8.09 -43.35 44.09
N VAL A 545 -7.52 -43.16 45.27
CA VAL A 545 -6.93 -41.91 45.75
C VAL A 545 -5.54 -41.66 45.17
N ILE A 546 -4.76 -42.72 44.98
CA ILE A 546 -3.44 -42.62 44.35
C ILE A 546 -3.60 -42.26 42.86
N LEU A 547 -4.62 -42.81 42.19
CA LEU A 547 -4.96 -42.49 40.79
C LEU A 547 -5.42 -41.04 40.62
N VAL A 548 -6.30 -40.51 41.47
CA VAL A 548 -6.76 -39.11 41.35
C VAL A 548 -5.64 -38.10 41.67
N LYS A 549 -4.68 -38.46 42.53
CA LYS A 549 -3.57 -37.58 42.91
C LYS A 549 -2.40 -37.58 41.90
N HIS A 550 -2.26 -38.62 41.07
CA HIS A 550 -1.16 -38.74 40.09
C HIS A 550 -1.61 -38.60 38.63
N SER A 551 -2.90 -38.72 38.30
CA SER A 551 -3.39 -38.61 36.92
C SER A 551 -3.80 -37.19 36.51
N ILE A 552 -3.80 -36.21 37.42
CA ILE A 552 -4.17 -34.80 37.15
C ILE A 552 -3.18 -33.83 37.83
N ILE A 553 -1.88 -34.08 37.68
CA ILE A 553 -0.82 -33.06 37.81
C ILE A 553 -0.15 -32.95 36.45
#